data_AF-A0A1M6HFR2-F1
#
_entry.id   AF-A0A1M6HFR2-F1
#
_cell.length_a   1.000
_cell.length_b   1.000
_cell.length_c   1.000
_cell.angle_alpha   90.00
_cell.angle_beta   90.00
_cell.angle_gamma   90.00
#
_symmetry.space_group_name_H-M   'P 1'
#
loop_
_entity.id
_entity.type
_entity.pdbx_description
1 polymer ?
#
loop_
_entity_poly.entity_id
_entity_poly.type
_entity_poly.pdbx_seq_one_letter_code
_entity_poly.pdbx_strand_id
1 'polypeptide(L)'
;MSKTVKLDWDEAKEIAAVLTNTENPDEDYLITENALADKWGIDIDTFHEIVDGIFRMIDFGISPLTQTPFVGISKGNMWIAKKEVNQQFIHALINWATEGEDIPEGSKGFVRTIIKGNKPEFDIQISRSKVDTVS
;
A
#
# COMPACT_ATOMS: atom_id res chain seq x y z
N MET A 1 -18.28 6.13 -11.19
CA MET A 1 -18.32 4.78 -10.57
C MET A 1 -17.01 4.57 -9.85
N SER A 2 -17.01 4.56 -8.52
CA SER A 2 -15.80 4.25 -7.74
C SER A 2 -15.45 2.79 -7.99
N LYS A 3 -14.29 2.51 -8.59
CA LYS A 3 -13.72 1.15 -8.59
C LYS A 3 -13.50 0.81 -7.12
N THR A 4 -14.27 -0.12 -6.58
CA THR A 4 -13.98 -0.68 -5.26
C THR A 4 -12.65 -1.39 -5.36
N VAL A 5 -11.58 -0.77 -4.87
CA VAL A 5 -10.28 -1.42 -4.77
C VAL A 5 -10.45 -2.55 -3.75
N LYS A 6 -10.15 -3.77 -4.19
CA LYS A 6 -10.18 -4.97 -3.36
C LYS A 6 -8.77 -5.50 -3.28
N LEU A 7 -8.38 -5.98 -2.10
CA LEU A 7 -7.14 -6.72 -1.94
C LEU A 7 -7.25 -8.04 -2.70
N ASP A 8 -6.31 -8.32 -3.58
CA ASP A 8 -6.30 -9.62 -4.24
C ASP A 8 -5.78 -10.73 -3.31
N TRP A 9 -5.96 -11.99 -3.73
CA TRP A 9 -5.60 -13.14 -2.91
C TRP A 9 -4.09 -13.32 -2.78
N ASP A 10 -3.32 -12.91 -3.78
CA ASP A 10 -1.87 -13.08 -3.78
C ASP A 10 -1.24 -12.01 -2.89
N GLU A 11 -1.73 -10.77 -2.93
CA GLU A 11 -1.38 -9.69 -1.99
C GLU A 11 -1.68 -10.09 -0.54
N ALA A 12 -2.86 -10.68 -0.27
CA ALA A 12 -3.18 -11.16 1.06
C ALA A 12 -2.23 -12.26 1.54
N LYS A 13 -1.86 -13.20 0.65
CA LYS A 13 -0.89 -14.25 0.96
C LYS A 13 0.50 -13.70 1.21
N GLU A 14 0.95 -12.72 0.43
CA GLU A 14 2.23 -12.04 0.66
C GLU A 14 2.24 -11.35 2.03
N ILE A 15 1.16 -10.65 2.38
CA ILE A 15 1.02 -10.03 3.71
C ILE A 15 1.04 -11.11 4.81
N ALA A 16 0.34 -12.24 4.61
CA ALA A 16 0.35 -13.35 5.56
C ALA A 16 1.77 -13.92 5.74
N ALA A 17 2.51 -14.11 4.66
CA ALA A 17 3.88 -14.62 4.68
C ALA A 17 4.81 -13.68 5.46
N VAL A 18 4.70 -12.37 5.22
CA VAL A 18 5.44 -11.34 5.96
C VAL A 18 5.13 -11.40 7.46
N LEU A 19 3.84 -11.40 7.81
CA LEU A 19 3.44 -11.36 9.21
C LEU A 19 3.72 -12.68 9.97
N THR A 20 3.85 -13.80 9.25
CA THR A 20 4.23 -15.10 9.81
C THR A 20 5.72 -15.41 9.71
N ASN A 21 6.52 -14.56 9.05
CA ASN A 21 7.93 -14.77 8.72
C ASN A 21 8.15 -16.03 7.86
N THR A 22 7.26 -16.31 6.91
CA THR A 22 7.35 -17.39 5.92
C THR A 22 7.63 -16.85 4.51
N GLU A 23 8.29 -15.69 4.43
CA GLU A 23 8.70 -15.05 3.18
C GLU A 23 9.80 -15.85 2.48
N ASN A 24 9.46 -16.96 1.83
CA ASN A 24 10.41 -17.74 1.06
C ASN A 24 9.81 -18.10 -0.31
N PRO A 25 10.44 -17.67 -1.43
CA PRO A 25 9.91 -17.93 -2.77
C PRO A 25 9.88 -19.42 -3.16
N ASP A 26 10.58 -20.28 -2.42
CA ASP A 26 10.60 -21.73 -2.63
C ASP A 26 9.66 -22.49 -1.68
N GLU A 27 8.97 -21.81 -0.75
CA GLU A 27 8.09 -22.43 0.23
C GLU A 27 6.67 -22.63 -0.31
N ASP A 28 6.14 -23.83 -0.07
CA ASP A 28 4.77 -24.21 -0.39
C ASP A 28 3.78 -23.31 0.36
N TYR A 29 2.73 -22.84 -0.33
CA TYR A 29 1.65 -22.02 0.25
C TYR A 29 1.04 -22.61 1.52
N LEU A 30 1.07 -23.94 1.65
CA LEU A 30 0.64 -24.64 2.85
C LEU A 30 1.42 -24.24 4.12
N ILE A 31 2.67 -23.80 3.98
CA ILE A 31 3.51 -23.37 5.12
C ILE A 31 2.94 -22.09 5.73
N THR A 32 2.58 -21.11 4.91
CA THR A 32 1.98 -19.86 5.36
C THR A 32 0.59 -20.10 5.98
N GLU A 33 -0.22 -20.97 5.39
CA GLU A 33 -1.53 -21.34 5.95
C GLU A 33 -1.41 -22.01 7.32
N ASN A 34 -0.51 -22.98 7.46
CA ASN A 34 -0.24 -23.62 8.75
C ASN A 34 0.28 -22.60 9.77
N ALA A 35 1.14 -21.67 9.35
CA ALA A 35 1.66 -20.63 10.25
C ALA A 35 0.58 -19.64 10.70
N LEU A 36 -0.41 -19.31 9.85
CA LEU A 36 -1.58 -18.52 10.25
C LEU A 36 -2.42 -19.25 11.30
N ALA A 37 -2.69 -20.54 11.06
CA ALA A 37 -3.44 -21.37 11.98
C ALA A 37 -2.72 -21.52 13.33
N ASP A 38 -1.41 -21.77 13.33
CA ASP A 38 -0.60 -21.93 14.55
C ASP A 38 -0.50 -20.63 15.35
N LYS A 39 -0.33 -19.49 14.66
CA LYS A 39 -0.08 -18.19 15.30
C LYS A 39 -1.35 -17.51 15.79
N TRP A 40 -2.44 -17.61 15.02
CA TRP A 40 -3.67 -16.84 15.27
C TRP A 40 -4.94 -17.70 15.26
N GLY A 41 -4.86 -18.99 14.96
CA GLY A 41 -6.03 -19.87 14.92
C GLY A 41 -7.01 -19.54 13.80
N ILE A 42 -6.53 -18.94 12.71
CA ILE A 42 -7.34 -18.53 11.56
C ILE A 42 -6.83 -19.18 10.27
N ASP A 43 -7.74 -19.40 9.33
CA ASP A 43 -7.41 -19.81 7.98
C ASP A 43 -7.12 -18.60 7.07
N ILE A 44 -6.63 -18.88 5.86
CA ILE A 44 -6.28 -17.86 4.87
C ILE A 44 -7.50 -17.08 4.38
N ASP A 45 -8.68 -17.70 4.35
CA ASP A 45 -9.91 -17.05 3.92
C ASP A 45 -10.34 -15.98 4.93
N THR A 46 -10.36 -16.34 6.22
CA THR A 46 -10.64 -15.41 7.32
C THR A 46 -9.59 -14.29 7.35
N PHE A 47 -8.33 -14.62 7.11
CA PHE A 47 -7.27 -13.63 7.04
C PHE A 47 -7.48 -12.64 5.89
N HIS A 48 -7.80 -13.14 4.68
CA HIS A 48 -8.10 -12.31 3.52
C HIS A 48 -9.24 -11.33 3.81
N GLU A 49 -10.35 -11.80 4.39
CA GLU A 49 -11.49 -10.95 4.75
C GLU A 49 -11.11 -9.83 5.73
N ILE A 50 -10.30 -10.14 6.74
CA ILE A 50 -9.82 -9.16 7.72
C ILE A 50 -8.96 -8.09 7.03
N VAL A 51 -7.98 -8.52 6.22
CA VAL A 51 -7.06 -7.59 5.57
C VAL A 51 -7.76 -6.78 4.49
N ASP A 52 -8.68 -7.35 3.70
CA ASP A 52 -9.50 -6.59 2.74
C ASP A 52 -10.36 -5.54 3.45
N GLY A 53 -10.91 -5.87 4.61
CA GLY A 53 -11.63 -4.92 5.47
C GLY A 53 -10.74 -3.74 5.92
N ILE A 54 -9.54 -4.04 6.43
CA ILE A 54 -8.57 -3.02 6.85
C ILE A 54 -8.11 -2.18 5.66
N PHE A 55 -7.82 -2.83 4.53
CA PHE A 55 -7.31 -2.19 3.32
C PHE A 55 -8.25 -1.10 2.81
N ARG A 56 -9.56 -1.36 2.83
CA ARG A 56 -10.59 -0.38 2.44
C ARG A 56 -10.73 0.80 3.38
N MET A 57 -10.18 0.70 4.58
CA MET A 57 -10.19 1.75 5.59
C MET A 57 -8.90 2.58 5.57
N ILE A 58 -7.95 2.27 4.68
CA ILE A 58 -6.73 3.04 4.53
C ILE A 58 -7.07 4.41 3.94
N ASP A 59 -6.62 5.44 4.64
CA ASP A 59 -6.91 6.83 4.32
C ASP A 59 -5.66 7.69 4.51
N PHE A 60 -5.67 8.84 3.84
CA PHE A 60 -4.60 9.82 3.86
C PHE A 60 -5.17 11.16 4.28
N GLY A 61 -4.47 11.87 5.17
CA GLY A 61 -4.91 13.19 5.57
C GLY A 61 -3.84 14.04 6.21
N ILE A 62 -4.07 15.35 6.21
CA ILE A 62 -3.21 16.34 6.82
C ILE A 62 -3.85 16.82 8.11
N SER A 63 -3.08 16.84 9.19
CA SER A 63 -3.52 17.47 10.44
C SER A 63 -3.71 18.98 10.22
N PRO A 64 -4.92 19.53 10.42
CA PRO A 64 -5.15 20.96 10.22
C PRO A 64 -4.37 21.82 11.22
N LEU A 65 -4.01 21.26 12.39
CA LEU A 65 -3.31 21.96 13.46
C LEU A 65 -1.80 22.03 13.22
N THR A 66 -1.20 20.93 12.76
CA THR A 66 0.27 20.79 12.66
C THR A 66 0.78 20.77 11.23
N GLN A 67 -0.12 20.69 10.24
CA GLN A 67 0.21 20.45 8.84
C GLN A 67 1.02 19.15 8.61
N THR A 68 1.02 18.26 9.61
CA THR A 68 1.69 16.96 9.50
C THR A 68 0.81 16.00 8.72
N PRO A 69 1.33 15.35 7.66
CA PRO A 69 0.57 14.37 6.93
C PRO A 69 0.64 12.99 7.57
N PHE A 70 -0.44 12.25 7.42
CA PHE A 70 -0.63 10.92 7.99
C PHE A 70 -1.16 9.95 6.93
N VAL A 71 -0.73 8.70 7.04
CA VAL A 71 -1.41 7.54 6.45
C VAL A 71 -1.87 6.62 7.57
N GLY A 72 -3.05 6.05 7.43
CA GLY A 72 -3.58 5.20 8.48
C GLY A 72 -4.95 4.62 8.17
N ILE A 73 -5.56 4.06 9.21
CA ILE A 73 -6.91 3.51 9.18
C ILE A 73 -7.86 4.58 9.71
N SER A 74 -8.85 4.97 8.91
CA SER A 74 -9.90 5.91 9.31
C SER A 74 -11.27 5.22 9.33
N LYS A 75 -12.20 5.78 10.11
CA LYS A 75 -13.62 5.39 10.07
C LYS A 75 -14.48 6.63 10.26
N GLY A 76 -15.16 7.05 9.19
CA GLY A 76 -15.89 8.32 9.20
C GLY A 76 -14.93 9.48 9.45
N ASN A 77 -15.19 10.27 10.49
CA ASN A 77 -14.41 11.50 10.77
C ASN A 77 -13.30 11.29 11.82
N MET A 78 -12.91 10.04 12.10
CA MET A 78 -11.90 9.74 13.10
C MET A 78 -10.81 8.81 12.57
N TRP A 79 -9.58 9.05 13.05
CA TRP A 79 -8.47 8.13 12.88
C TRP A 79 -8.55 7.02 13.93
N ILE A 80 -8.44 5.77 13.50
CA ILE A 80 -8.32 4.60 14.39
C ILE A 80 -6.85 4.34 14.69
N ALA A 81 -6.02 4.33 13.65
CA ALA A 81 -4.57 4.20 13.75
C ALA A 81 -3.94 5.04 12.65
N LYS A 82 -2.85 5.74 12.94
CA LYS A 82 -2.15 6.54 11.93
C LYS A 82 -0.67 6.65 12.24
N LYS A 83 0.13 6.81 11.20
CA LYS A 83 1.55 7.15 11.32
C LYS A 83 1.86 8.41 10.53
N GLU A 84 2.76 9.21 11.06
CA GLU A 84 3.32 10.34 10.31
C GLU A 84 4.06 9.81 9.09
N VAL A 85 3.93 10.53 7.98
CA VAL A 85 4.64 10.22 6.74
C VAL A 85 5.47 11.43 6.33
N ASN A 86 6.55 11.19 5.59
CA ASN A 86 7.43 12.25 5.13
C ASN A 86 6.64 13.23 4.25
N GLN A 87 6.70 14.53 4.57
CA GLN A 87 6.05 15.59 3.81
C GLN A 87 6.41 15.58 2.32
N GLN A 88 7.61 15.16 1.95
CA GLN A 88 8.04 15.05 0.55
C GLN A 88 7.20 14.05 -0.26
N PHE A 89 6.83 12.92 0.35
CA PHE A 89 5.98 11.91 -0.30
C PHE A 89 4.56 12.44 -0.53
N ILE A 90 4.03 13.18 0.44
CA ILE A 90 2.65 13.67 0.40
C ILE A 90 2.51 14.91 -0.48
N HIS A 91 3.51 15.79 -0.53
CA HIS A 91 3.54 16.84 -1.55
C HIS A 91 3.57 16.25 -2.96
N ALA A 92 4.34 15.17 -3.20
CA ALA A 92 4.33 14.50 -4.49
C ALA A 92 2.96 13.86 -4.83
N LEU A 93 2.31 13.24 -3.85
CA LEU A 93 0.98 12.63 -4.00
C LEU A 93 -0.12 13.68 -4.22
N ILE A 94 -0.09 14.79 -3.47
CA ILE A 94 -1.05 15.88 -3.55
C ILE A 94 -0.89 16.61 -4.88
N ASN A 95 0.31 17.02 -5.27
CA ASN A 95 0.55 17.67 -6.56
C ASN A 95 0.03 16.80 -7.72
N TRP A 96 0.27 15.49 -7.66
CA TRP A 96 -0.27 14.53 -8.62
C TRP A 96 -1.81 14.48 -8.61
N ALA A 97 -2.45 14.51 -7.44
CA ALA A 97 -3.89 14.37 -7.29
C ALA A 97 -4.69 15.67 -7.53
N THR A 98 -4.13 16.85 -7.21
CA THR A 98 -4.84 18.14 -7.22
C THR A 98 -4.58 18.97 -8.47
N GLU A 99 -3.34 18.98 -8.96
CA GLU A 99 -2.95 19.89 -10.03
C GLU A 99 -2.88 19.17 -11.38
N GLY A 100 -2.63 17.86 -11.39
CA GLY A 100 -2.42 17.10 -12.63
C GLY A 100 -1.29 17.68 -13.49
N GLU A 101 -0.51 18.61 -12.93
CA GLU A 101 0.59 19.29 -13.58
C GLU A 101 1.79 18.36 -13.63
N ASP A 102 2.49 18.44 -14.77
CA ASP A 102 3.61 17.61 -15.10
C ASP A 102 4.65 17.64 -13.97
N ILE A 103 5.12 16.45 -13.59
CA ILE A 103 6.38 16.30 -12.86
C ILE A 103 7.42 17.13 -13.65
N PRO A 104 8.01 18.20 -13.09
CA PRO A 104 8.89 19.10 -13.83
C PRO A 104 9.96 18.31 -14.60
N GLU A 105 10.18 18.62 -15.89
CA GLU A 105 11.22 17.96 -16.69
C GLU A 105 12.57 18.01 -15.95
N GLY A 106 13.11 16.84 -15.60
CA GLY A 106 14.33 16.69 -14.81
C GLY A 106 14.13 16.34 -13.32
N SER A 107 12.90 16.41 -12.80
CA SER A 107 12.54 15.83 -11.51
C SER A 107 12.05 14.39 -11.69
N LYS A 108 12.53 13.46 -10.86
CA LYS A 108 12.19 12.03 -10.98
C LYS A 108 10.78 11.69 -10.47
N GLY A 109 10.00 12.68 -10.03
CA GLY A 109 8.82 12.43 -9.19
C GLY A 109 9.22 11.75 -7.86
N PHE A 110 8.30 11.02 -7.25
CA PHE A 110 8.64 10.09 -6.17
C PHE A 110 8.97 8.72 -6.76
N VAL A 111 10.21 8.30 -6.57
CA VAL A 111 10.68 6.93 -6.85
C VAL A 111 11.15 6.36 -5.54
N ARG A 112 10.48 5.32 -5.05
CA ARG A 112 10.98 4.49 -3.95
C ARG A 112 11.32 3.12 -4.50
N THR A 113 12.59 2.80 -4.51
CA THR A 113 13.07 1.46 -4.82
C THR A 113 12.82 0.55 -3.61
N ILE A 114 12.04 -0.50 -3.83
CA ILE A 114 11.92 -1.63 -2.91
C ILE A 114 13.13 -2.53 -3.14
N ILE A 115 13.84 -2.87 -2.06
CA ILE A 115 15.08 -3.65 -2.10
C ILE A 115 14.83 -4.98 -1.40
N LYS A 116 15.15 -6.09 -2.08
CA LYS A 116 15.15 -7.44 -1.50
C LYS A 116 16.56 -8.01 -1.57
N GLY A 117 17.10 -8.42 -0.42
CA GLY A 117 18.44 -9.03 -0.33
C GLY A 117 19.55 -8.20 -0.99
N ASN A 118 19.57 -6.87 -0.75
CA ASN A 118 20.50 -5.90 -1.36
C ASN A 118 20.35 -5.63 -2.86
N LYS A 119 19.32 -6.14 -3.53
CA LYS A 119 19.04 -5.83 -4.93
C LYS A 119 17.75 -5.01 -5.07
N PRO A 120 17.73 -3.96 -5.93
CA PRO A 120 16.49 -3.33 -6.36
C PRO A 120 15.54 -4.38 -6.96
N GLU A 121 14.34 -4.51 -6.40
CA GLU A 121 13.32 -5.45 -6.90
C GLU A 121 12.26 -4.70 -7.71
N PHE A 122 11.75 -3.59 -7.17
CA PHE A 122 10.74 -2.74 -7.84
C PHE A 122 10.98 -1.27 -7.57
N ASP A 123 10.62 -0.42 -8.52
CA ASP A 123 10.48 1.02 -8.29
C ASP A 123 8.99 1.36 -8.13
N ILE A 124 8.61 1.85 -6.95
CA ILE A 124 7.31 2.51 -6.77
C ILE A 124 7.46 3.91 -7.35
N GLN A 125 6.94 4.08 -8.56
CA GLN A 125 6.88 5.36 -9.25
C GLN A 125 5.44 5.86 -9.32
N ILE A 126 5.23 7.11 -8.92
CA ILE A 126 3.98 7.82 -9.21
C ILE A 126 4.20 8.55 -10.54
N SER A 127 3.57 8.07 -11.61
CA SER A 127 3.59 8.68 -12.95
C SER A 127 2.20 8.63 -13.61
N ARG A 128 1.97 9.45 -14.63
CA ARG A 128 0.74 9.38 -15.41
C ARG A 128 0.85 8.25 -16.43
N SER A 129 -0.15 7.36 -16.50
CA SER A 129 -0.27 6.37 -17.57
C SER A 129 -0.40 7.11 -18.91
N LYS A 130 0.47 6.82 -19.88
CA LYS A 130 0.26 7.32 -21.25
C LYS A 130 -1.09 6.79 -21.73
N VAL A 131 -2.03 7.70 -21.95
CA VAL A 131 -3.22 7.39 -22.74
C VAL A 131 -2.74 7.50 -24.18
N ASP A 132 -2.55 6.37 -24.85
CA ASP A 132 -2.32 6.36 -26.29
C ASP A 132 -3.58 6.91 -26.95
N THR A 133 -3.55 8.18 -27.34
CA THR A 133 -4.52 8.76 -28.26
C THR A 133 -4.32 8.09 -29.61
N VAL A 134 -5.18 7.12 -29.90
CA VAL A 134 -5.37 6.61 -31.27
C VAL A 134 -5.89 7.78 -32.10
N SER A 135 -5.07 8.21 -33.05
CA SER A 135 -5.34 9.27 -34.04
C SER A 135 -6.49 8.92 -34.98
#